data_AF-A0AAI8SWR1-F1
#
_entry.id   AF-A0AAI8SWR1-F1
#
_cell.length_a   1.000
_cell.length_b   1.000
_cell.length_c   1.000
_cell.angle_alpha   90.00
_cell.angle_beta   90.00
_cell.angle_gamma   90.00
#
_symmetry.space_group_name_H-M   'P 1'
#
loop_
_entity.id
_entity.type
_entity.pdbx_description
1 polymer ?
#
loop_
_entity_poly.entity_id
_entity_poly.type
_entity_poly.pdbx_seq_one_letter_code
_entity_poly.pdbx_strand_id
1 'polypeptide(L)' 'MRAAFRVPAEAEIQIAGRRVLLIDDVYTTGATVRAATKALKRGGAATVDVLTFARVLPGDFRADESVTI' A
#
# COMPACT_ATOMS: atom_id res chain seq x y z
N MET A 1 -5.36 1.64 -10.96
CA MET A 1 -4.18 2.53 -11.05
C MET A 1 -3.05 1.78 -11.74
N ARG A 2 -2.56 2.25 -12.90
CA ARG A 2 -1.33 1.72 -13.54
C ARG A 2 -0.28 2.83 -13.52
N ALA A 3 0.96 2.50 -13.14
CA ALA A 3 2.15 3.37 -13.19
C ALA A 3 2.23 4.59 -12.26
N ALA A 4 1.46 4.67 -11.18
CA ALA A 4 1.51 5.82 -10.27
C ALA A 4 2.73 5.87 -9.32
N PHE A 5 3.36 4.74 -9.05
CA PHE A 5 4.49 4.64 -8.14
C PHE A 5 5.75 4.19 -8.89
N ARG A 6 6.89 4.79 -8.53
CA ARG A 6 8.23 4.38 -8.95
C ARG A 6 9.23 4.63 -7.82
N VAL A 7 10.26 3.78 -7.74
CA VAL A 7 11.46 4.10 -6.94
C VAL A 7 12.36 4.97 -7.84
N PRO A 8 12.75 6.18 -7.40
CA PRO A 8 13.71 7.00 -8.15
C PRO A 8 15.10 6.34 -8.11
N ALA A 9 15.89 6.52 -9.17
CA ALA A 9 17.18 5.82 -9.35
C ALA A 9 18.14 6.09 -8.18
N GLU A 10 18.10 7.30 -7.63
CA GLU A 10 18.94 7.75 -6.51
C GLU A 10 18.60 7.02 -5.20
N ALA A 11 17.37 6.49 -5.08
CA ALA A 11 16.91 5.74 -3.91
C ALA A 11 17.02 4.22 -4.07
N GLU A 12 17.38 3.72 -5.26
CA GLU A 12 17.43 2.29 -5.55
C GLU A 12 18.41 1.56 -4.61
N ILE A 13 19.59 2.13 -4.39
CA ILE A 13 20.60 1.57 -3.48
C ILE A 13 20.13 1.50 -2.02
N GLN A 14 19.16 2.34 -1.63
CA GLN A 14 18.62 2.37 -0.27
C GLN A 14 17.55 1.30 -0.03
N ILE A 15 17.04 0.70 -1.11
CA ILE A 15 15.92 -0.25 -1.09
C ILE A 15 16.37 -1.64 -1.56
N ALA A 16 17.36 -1.73 -2.45
CA ALA A 16 17.86 -2.97 -3.01
C ALA A 16 18.28 -3.97 -1.92
N GLY A 17 17.78 -5.20 -2.02
CA GLY A 17 18.06 -6.29 -1.09
C GLY A 17 17.45 -6.15 0.31
N ARG A 18 16.72 -5.07 0.59
CA ARG A 18 16.18 -4.78 1.93
C ARG A 18 14.76 -5.28 2.12
N ARG A 19 14.41 -5.51 3.40
CA ARG A 19 13.04 -5.73 3.84
C ARG A 19 12.40 -4.37 4.09
N VAL A 20 11.31 -4.06 3.40
CA VAL A 20 10.63 -2.77 3.48
C VAL A 20 9.27 -2.93 4.15
N LEU A 21 8.96 -2.06 5.10
CA LEU A 21 7.61 -1.93 5.66
C LEU A 21 6.92 -0.74 4.99
N LEU A 22 5.87 -1.01 4.22
CA LEU A 22 5.00 0.00 3.65
C LEU A 22 3.92 0.36 4.68
N ILE A 23 3.83 1.64 5.04
CA ILE A 23 2.82 2.17 5.96
C ILE A 23 1.78 2.94 5.15
N ASP A 24 0.51 2.66 5.40
CA ASP A 24 -0.64 3.38 4.83
C ASP A 24 -1.66 3.64 5.94
N ASP A 25 -2.61 4.54 5.76
CA ASP A 25 -3.65 4.80 6.77
C ASP A 25 -4.75 3.72 6.72
N VAL A 26 -5.37 3.51 5.55
CA VAL A 26 -6.55 2.66 5.37
C VAL A 26 -6.39 1.73 4.18
N TYR A 27 -6.42 0.42 4.44
CA TYR A 27 -6.46 -0.61 3.41
C TYR A 27 -7.90 -0.82 2.93
N THR A 28 -8.23 -0.37 1.71
CA THR A 28 -9.55 -0.62 1.11
C THR A 28 -9.51 -1.82 0.14
N THR A 29 -9.61 -1.57 -1.16
CA THR A 29 -9.43 -2.59 -2.22
C THR A 29 -7.99 -3.08 -2.34
N GLY A 30 -7.05 -2.37 -1.70
CA GLY A 30 -5.61 -2.64 -1.80
C GLY A 30 -4.98 -2.15 -3.11
N ALA A 31 -5.68 -1.39 -3.95
CA ALA A 31 -5.14 -0.91 -5.22
C ALA A 31 -3.86 -0.07 -5.05
N THR A 32 -3.85 0.84 -4.06
CA THR A 32 -2.71 1.70 -3.71
C THR A 32 -1.53 0.87 -3.23
N VAL A 33 -1.74 0.08 -2.17
CA VAL A 33 -0.73 -0.82 -1.59
C VAL A 33 -0.13 -1.77 -2.62
N ARG A 34 -0.95 -2.38 -3.50
CA ARG A 34 -0.45 -3.27 -4.57
C ARG A 34 0.43 -2.53 -5.57
N ALA A 35 0.05 -1.30 -5.95
CA ALA A 35 0.83 -0.51 -6.89
C ALA A 35 2.18 -0.07 -6.28
N ALA A 36 2.19 0.40 -5.03
CA ALA A 36 3.39 0.78 -4.30
C ALA A 36 4.32 -0.42 -4.06
N THR A 37 3.78 -1.54 -3.59
CA THR A 37 4.52 -2.80 -3.40
C THR A 37 5.20 -3.24 -4.70
N LYS A 38 4.50 -3.17 -5.83
CA LYS A 38 5.07 -3.52 -7.14
C LYS A 38 6.18 -2.56 -7.58
N ALA A 39 6.13 -1.29 -7.19
CA ALA A 39 7.21 -0.34 -7.45
C ALA A 39 8.44 -0.65 -6.58
N LEU A 40 8.26 -0.88 -5.28
CA LEU A 40 9.33 -1.24 -4.35
C LEU A 40 10.03 -2.55 -4.73
N LYS A 41 9.25 -3.58 -5.09
CA LYS A 41 9.79 -4.85 -5.60
C LYS A 41 10.59 -4.69 -6.88
N ARG A 42 10.16 -3.80 -7.79
CA ARG A 42 10.92 -3.49 -9.01
C ARG A 42 12.18 -2.69 -8.73
N GLY A 43 12.19 -1.86 -7.69
CA GLY A 43 13.40 -1.19 -7.17
C GLY A 43 14.29 -2.10 -6.31
N GLY A 44 14.10 -3.43 -6.34
CA GLY A 44 15.00 -4.39 -5.71
C GLY A 44 14.70 -4.76 -4.26
N ALA A 45 13.58 -4.36 -3.67
CA ALA A 45 13.23 -4.77 -2.31
C ALA A 45 13.13 -6.32 -2.17
N ALA A 46 13.84 -6.89 -1.20
CA ALA A 46 13.82 -8.33 -0.93
C ALA A 46 12.45 -8.78 -0.42
N THR A 47 11.85 -8.05 0.52
CA THR A 47 10.48 -8.25 0.99
C THR A 47 9.76 -6.91 1.13
N VAL A 48 8.44 -6.92 1.00
CA VAL A 48 7.60 -5.76 1.29
C VAL A 48 6.45 -6.25 2.16
N ASP A 49 6.43 -5.82 3.41
CA ASP A 49 5.35 -6.04 4.36
C ASP A 49 4.49 -4.78 4.42
N VAL A 50 3.22 -4.90 4.80
CA VAL A 50 2.27 -3.77 4.81
C VAL A 50 1.65 -3.63 6.19
N LEU A 51 1.69 -2.41 6.73
CA LEU A 51 1.02 -2.02 7.96
C LEU A 51 0.02 -0.90 7.65
N THR A 52 -1.24 -1.10 8.01
CA THR A 52 -2.28 -0.07 7.92
C THR A 52 -2.98 0.10 9.24
N PHE A 53 -3.47 1.32 9.53
CA PHE A 53 -4.22 1.58 10.75
C PHE A 53 -5.60 0.92 10.70
N ALA A 54 -6.29 1.01 9.56
CA ALA A 54 -7.59 0.39 9.34
C ALA A 54 -7.63 -0.45 8.06
N ARG A 55 -8.64 -1.32 7.96
CA ARG A 55 -8.95 -2.07 6.75
C ARG A 55 -10.47 -2.13 6.57
N VAL A 56 -10.92 -1.93 5.34
CA VAL A 56 -12.31 -2.14 4.95
C VAL A 56 -12.52 -3.61 4.56
N LEU A 57 -13.51 -4.24 5.17
CA LEU A 57 -13.97 -5.59 4.89
C LEU A 57 -15.24 -5.54 4.02
N PRO A 58 -15.51 -6.60 3.26
CA PRO A 58 -16.78 -6.74 2.56
C PRO A 58 -17.94 -6.67 3.56
N GLY A 59 -18.87 -5.73 3.36
CA GLY A 59 -20.06 -5.57 4.22
C GLY A 59 -19.97 -4.46 5.27
N ASP A 60 -18.83 -3.75 5.38
CA ASP A 60 -18.68 -2.62 6.31
C ASP A 60 -19.58 -1.42 5.96
N PHE A 61 -20.07 -1.33 4.72
CA PHE A 61 -21.08 -0.35 4.32
C PHE A 61 -22.47 -0.97 4.38
N ARG A 62 -23.22 -0.65 5.45
CA ARG A 62 -24.68 -0.77 5.48
C ARG A 62 -25.28 0.57 5.11
N ALA A 63 -26.08 0.60 4.05
CA ALA A 63 -26.72 1.84 3.59
C ALA A 63 -27.79 2.37 4.58
N ASP A 64 -28.15 1.62 5.63
CA ASP A 64 -29.17 2.00 6.62
C ASP A 64 -28.60 2.66 7.89
N GLU A 65 -27.27 2.73 8.05
CA GLU A 65 -26.64 3.43 9.17
C GLU A 65 -26.41 4.90 8.80
N SER A 66 -27.50 5.63 8.57
CA SER A 66 -27.51 7.08 8.70
C SER A 66 -27.38 7.46 10.18
N VAL A 67 -26.24 7.19 10.79
CA VAL A 67 -25.87 7.84 12.04
C VAL A 67 -25.39 9.23 11.64
N THR A 68 -26.30 10.19 11.76
CA THR A 68 -25.97 11.61 11.79
C THR A 68 -24.85 11.83 12.80
N ILE A 69 -23.66 12.16 12.30
CA ILE A 69 -22.69 12.98 13.03
C ILE A 69 -22.83 14.40 12.48
#